data_AF-A0A355A6Z6-F1
#
_entry.id   AF-A0A355A6Z6-F1
#
_cell.length_a   1.000
_cell.length_b   1.000
_cell.length_c   1.000
_cell.angle_alpha   90.00
_cell.angle_beta   90.00
_cell.angle_gamma   90.00
#
_symmetry.space_group_name_H-M   'P 1'
#
loop_
_entity.id
_entity.type
_entity.pdbx_description
1 polymer ?
#
loop_
_entity_poly.entity_id
_entity_poly.type
_entity_poly.pdbx_seq_one_letter_code
_entity_poly.pdbx_strand_id
1 'polypeptide(L)'
;MKRFVILLIVLAILLFPMGVIGKTTVTVWFAGTPQGFMDVINNELVPRFEAENPGTSLEVTFVPWGELSIKLGTAFAGGVGPDVFMHGGAATAGFAAAGQIVPLD
;
A
#
# COMPACT_ATOMS: atom_id res chain seq x y z
N MET A 1 27.93 4.99 42.35
CA MET A 1 28.43 5.24 40.98
C MET A 1 27.90 4.21 39.97
N LYS A 2 28.08 2.89 40.15
CA LYS A 2 27.61 1.86 39.19
C LYS A 2 26.09 1.85 38.92
N ARG A 3 25.26 2.11 39.95
CA ARG A 3 23.80 2.21 39.82
C ARG A 3 23.34 3.44 39.01
N PHE A 4 24.11 4.54 39.07
CA PHE A 4 23.84 5.77 38.35
C PHE A 4 24.17 5.62 36.85
N VAL A 5 25.25 4.88 36.55
CA VAL A 5 25.65 4.52 35.18
C VAL A 5 24.61 3.61 34.52
N ILE A 6 24.07 2.63 35.25
CA ILE A 6 23.01 1.73 34.71
C ILE A 6 21.73 2.53 34.40
N LEU A 7 21.33 3.44 35.27
CA LEU A 7 20.16 4.32 35.05
C LEU A 7 20.33 5.22 33.82
N LEU A 8 21.53 5.76 33.60
CA LEU A 8 21.84 6.57 32.41
C LEU A 8 21.83 5.75 31.11
N ILE A 9 22.29 4.50 31.14
CA ILE A 9 22.26 3.61 29.97
C ILE A 9 20.82 3.21 29.62
N VAL A 10 19.98 2.90 30.62
CA VAL A 10 18.56 2.58 30.38
C VAL A 10 17.80 3.80 29.84
N LEU A 11 18.09 5.00 30.36
CA LEU A 11 17.49 6.24 29.86
C LEU A 11 17.96 6.57 28.44
N ALA A 12 19.22 6.30 28.10
CA ALA A 12 19.76 6.48 26.75
C ALA A 12 19.17 5.48 25.74
N ILE A 13 18.86 4.25 26.15
CA ILE A 13 18.17 3.25 25.31
C ILE A 13 16.70 3.62 25.12
N LEU A 14 16.04 4.21 26.12
CA LEU A 14 14.67 4.72 26.01
C LEU A 14 14.56 6.00 25.18
N LEU A 15 15.64 6.79 25.11
CA LEU A 15 15.76 8.00 24.30
C LEU A 15 16.36 7.76 22.92
N PHE A 16 16.70 6.51 22.57
CA PHE A 16 17.00 6.19 21.19
C PHE A 16 15.71 6.40 20.40
N PRO A 17 15.66 7.39 19.48
CA PRO A 17 14.52 7.49 18.61
C PRO A 17 14.49 6.17 17.85
N MET A 18 13.47 5.35 18.11
CA MET A 18 13.03 4.33 17.17
C MET A 18 13.05 5.04 15.84
N GLY A 19 13.98 4.63 14.96
CA GLY A 19 14.26 5.35 13.73
C GLY A 19 12.94 5.69 13.09
N VAL A 20 12.77 6.94 12.66
CA VAL A 20 11.63 7.36 11.84
C VAL A 20 11.70 6.48 10.59
N ILE A 21 11.05 5.32 10.65
CA ILE A 21 10.79 4.48 9.49
C ILE A 21 9.88 5.38 8.66
N GLY A 22 10.44 5.95 7.59
CA GLY A 22 9.68 6.79 6.68
C GLY A 22 8.45 6.01 6.25
N LYS A 23 7.26 6.52 6.58
CA LYS A 23 6.01 5.86 6.27
C LYS A 23 5.84 5.87 4.74
N THR A 24 6.01 4.73 4.09
CA THR A 24 5.75 4.55 2.66
C THR A 24 4.28 4.27 2.46
N THR A 25 3.58 5.11 1.72
CA THR A 25 2.19 4.84 1.31
C THR A 25 2.20 4.16 -0.06
N VAL A 26 1.50 3.04 -0.18
CA VAL A 26 1.25 2.34 -1.45
C VAL A 26 -0.23 2.51 -1.80
N THR A 27 -0.49 3.04 -2.99
CA THR A 27 -1.85 3.24 -3.51
C THR A 27 -2.33 1.99 -4.22
N VAL A 28 -3.51 1.50 -3.84
CA VAL A 28 -4.08 0.24 -4.35
C VAL A 28 -5.50 0.46 -4.85
N TRP A 29 -5.75 0.13 -6.11
CA TRP A 29 -7.09 0.23 -6.70
C TRP A 29 -7.72 -1.14 -6.90
N PHE A 30 -8.86 -1.39 -6.26
CA PHE A 30 -9.66 -2.59 -6.46
C PHE A 30 -10.84 -2.33 -7.39
N ALA A 31 -11.18 -3.35 -8.19
CA ALA A 31 -12.36 -3.35 -9.04
C ALA A 31 -13.58 -3.95 -8.31
N GLY A 32 -14.70 -3.25 -8.34
CA GLY A 32 -15.94 -3.64 -7.70
C GLY A 32 -16.16 -3.01 -6.33
N THR A 33 -17.43 -2.83 -6.00
CA THR A 33 -17.93 -2.24 -4.75
C THR A 33 -18.98 -3.10 -4.01
N PRO A 34 -19.03 -4.45 -4.11
CA PRO A 34 -19.86 -5.22 -3.17
C PRO A 34 -19.43 -4.96 -1.72
N GLN A 35 -20.38 -4.65 -0.83
CA GLN A 35 -20.06 -4.23 0.53
C GLN A 35 -19.20 -5.25 1.28
N GLY A 36 -19.55 -6.54 1.23
CA GLY A 36 -18.79 -7.59 1.90
C GLY A 36 -17.35 -7.74 1.38
N PHE A 37 -17.10 -7.41 0.11
CA PHE A 37 -15.73 -7.39 -0.42
C PHE A 37 -14.93 -6.20 0.15
N MET A 38 -15.53 -5.00 0.17
CA MET A 38 -14.88 -3.81 0.72
C MET A 38 -14.61 -3.95 2.22
N ASP A 39 -15.54 -4.57 2.96
CA ASP A 39 -15.39 -4.81 4.40
C ASP A 39 -14.22 -5.74 4.70
N VAL A 40 -14.08 -6.85 3.97
CA VAL A 40 -12.94 -7.76 4.13
C VAL A 40 -11.62 -7.05 3.82
N ILE A 41 -11.57 -6.27 2.75
CA ILE A 41 -10.35 -5.54 2.38
C ILE A 41 -9.98 -4.51 3.46
N ASN A 42 -10.92 -3.65 3.87
CA ASN A 42 -10.62 -2.53 4.76
C ASN A 42 -10.47 -2.94 6.23
N ASN A 43 -11.24 -3.92 6.69
CA ASN A 43 -11.31 -4.26 8.11
C ASN A 43 -10.43 -5.47 8.48
N GLU A 44 -10.01 -6.27 7.50
CA GLU A 44 -9.20 -7.47 7.75
C GLU A 44 -7.85 -7.42 7.01
N LEU A 45 -7.86 -7.27 5.68
CA LEU A 45 -6.66 -7.45 4.87
C LEU A 45 -5.69 -6.26 4.95
N VAL A 46 -6.18 -5.03 4.86
CA VAL A 46 -5.35 -3.83 5.01
C VAL A 46 -4.70 -3.77 6.40
N PRO A 47 -5.44 -3.90 7.53
CA PRO A 47 -4.83 -3.87 8.86
C PRO A 47 -3.80 -4.99 9.06
N ARG A 48 -4.08 -6.19 8.55
CA ARG A 48 -3.15 -7.31 8.63
C ARG A 48 -1.87 -7.03 7.85
N PHE A 49 -1.96 -6.51 6.62
CA PHE A 49 -0.81 -6.17 5.82
C PHE A 49 0.06 -5.10 6.51
N GLU A 50 -0.55 -4.03 7.03
CA GLU A 50 0.18 -2.95 7.70
C GLU A 50 0.83 -3.42 9.02
N ALA A 51 0.19 -4.35 9.75
CA ALA A 51 0.77 -4.96 10.94
C ALA A 51 1.98 -5.86 10.61
N GLU A 52 1.89 -6.60 9.50
CA GLU A 52 2.97 -7.47 9.01
C GLU A 52 4.11 -6.68 8.33
N ASN A 53 3.84 -5.44 7.88
CA ASN A 53 4.80 -4.57 7.19
C ASN A 53 4.94 -3.20 7.87
N PRO A 54 5.59 -3.13 9.05
CA PRO A 54 5.77 -1.86 9.76
C PRO A 54 6.49 -0.82 8.89
N GLY A 55 5.90 0.37 8.78
CA GLY A 55 6.44 1.45 7.94
C GLY A 55 5.80 1.54 6.56
N THR A 56 4.93 0.61 6.18
CA THR A 56 4.12 0.71 4.96
C THR A 56 2.66 0.90 5.32
N SER A 57 1.96 1.80 4.62
CA SER A 57 0.52 1.94 4.68
C SER A 57 -0.13 1.79 3.32
N LEU A 58 -1.36 1.31 3.28
CA LEU A 58 -2.13 1.16 2.05
C LEU A 58 -3.19 2.25 1.94
N GLU A 59 -3.22 2.93 0.80
CA GLU A 59 -4.33 3.82 0.43
C GLU A 59 -5.19 3.12 -0.62
N VAL A 60 -6.36 2.63 -0.18
CA VAL A 60 -7.23 1.80 -1.00
C VAL A 60 -8.34 2.62 -1.66
N THR A 61 -8.53 2.44 -2.96
CA THR A 61 -9.67 2.97 -3.71
C THR A 61 -10.46 1.82 -4.35
N PHE A 62 -11.77 1.80 -4.15
CA PHE A 62 -12.67 0.89 -4.85
C PHE A 62 -13.29 1.59 -6.05
N VAL A 63 -13.27 0.93 -7.21
CA VAL A 63 -13.79 1.48 -8.46
C VAL A 63 -14.79 0.48 -9.06
N PRO A 64 -16.03 0.87 -9.38
CA PRO A 64 -16.97 -0.01 -10.05
C PRO A 64 -16.35 -0.64 -11.31
N TRP A 65 -16.63 -1.92 -11.55
CA TRP A 65 -16.05 -2.66 -12.68
C TRP A 65 -16.26 -1.96 -14.03
N GLY A 66 -17.45 -1.40 -14.27
CA GLY A 66 -17.78 -0.70 -15.51
C GLY A 66 -17.00 0.60 -15.73
N GLU A 67 -16.40 1.16 -14.68
CA GLU A 67 -15.70 2.45 -14.72
C GLU A 67 -14.18 2.30 -14.67
N LEU A 68 -13.68 1.15 -14.23
CA LEU A 68 -12.27 0.93 -13.94
C LEU A 68 -11.37 1.22 -15.16
N SER A 69 -11.67 0.67 -16.32
CA SER A 69 -10.81 0.80 -17.50
C SER A 69 -10.67 2.25 -17.96
N ILE A 70 -11.75 3.03 -17.89
CA ILE A 70 -11.77 4.44 -18.26
C ILE A 70 -10.94 5.25 -17.25
N LYS A 71 -11.12 4.96 -15.95
CA LYS A 71 -10.38 5.64 -14.88
C LYS A 71 -8.89 5.36 -14.95
N LEU A 72 -8.49 4.09 -15.13
CA LEU A 72 -7.08 3.70 -15.31
C LEU A 72 -6.49 4.35 -16.58
N GLY A 73 -7.20 4.31 -17.71
CA GLY A 73 -6.75 4.95 -18.95
C GLY A 73 -6.46 6.44 -18.77
N THR A 74 -7.33 7.15 -18.04
CA THR A 74 -7.14 8.57 -17.72
C THR A 74 -5.96 8.79 -16.77
N ALA A 75 -5.85 7.97 -15.72
CA ALA A 75 -4.78 8.06 -14.73
C ALA A 75 -3.40 7.79 -15.35
N PHE A 76 -3.30 6.79 -16.23
CA PHE A 76 -2.07 6.49 -16.96
C PHE A 76 -1.69 7.61 -17.92
N ALA A 77 -2.64 8.16 -18.67
CA ALA A 77 -2.38 9.31 -19.54
C ALA A 77 -1.90 10.55 -18.77
N GLY A 78 -2.38 10.72 -17.53
CA GLY A 78 -1.96 11.80 -16.63
C GLY A 78 -0.71 11.51 -15.80
N GLY A 79 -0.14 10.30 -15.86
CA GLY A 79 0.98 9.91 -15.02
C GLY A 79 0.66 9.86 -13.51
N VAL A 80 -0.61 9.65 -13.17
CA VAL A 80 -1.15 9.63 -11.79
C VAL A 80 -1.87 8.31 -11.48
N GLY A 81 -1.44 7.23 -12.12
CA GLY A 81 -1.93 5.87 -11.86
C GLY A 81 -1.57 5.39 -10.45
N PRO A 82 -2.28 4.38 -9.92
CA PRO A 82 -1.93 3.76 -8.65
C PRO A 82 -0.65 2.91 -8.78
N ASP A 83 -0.03 2.61 -7.64
CA ASP A 83 1.13 1.71 -7.57
C ASP A 83 0.73 0.27 -7.91
N VAL A 84 -0.43 -0.17 -7.41
CA VAL A 84 -0.99 -1.50 -7.65
C VAL A 84 -2.47 -1.38 -8.02
N PHE A 85 -2.93 -2.15 -9.00
CA PHE A 85 -4.35 -2.18 -9.36
C PHE A 85 -4.83 -3.58 -9.71
N MET A 86 -6.11 -3.84 -9.42
CA MET A 86 -6.80 -5.05 -9.83
C MET A 86 -7.42 -4.86 -11.21
N HIS A 87 -7.32 -5.87 -12.07
CA HIS A 87 -8.05 -5.95 -13.34
C HIS A 87 -8.22 -7.42 -13.74
N GLY A 88 -9.09 -7.71 -14.71
CA GLY A 88 -9.17 -9.05 -15.32
C GLY A 88 -7.87 -9.41 -16.05
N GLY A 89 -7.34 -10.61 -15.81
CA GLY A 89 -6.04 -11.06 -16.33
C GLY A 89 -5.93 -11.12 -17.87
N ALA A 90 -7.04 -11.18 -18.59
CA ALA A 90 -7.04 -11.10 -20.06
C ALA A 90 -6.46 -9.77 -20.59
N ALA A 91 -6.48 -8.70 -19.79
CA ALA A 91 -5.95 -7.40 -20.18
C ALA A 91 -4.43 -7.24 -19.94
N THR A 92 -3.79 -8.15 -19.20
CA THR A 92 -2.39 -8.02 -18.77
C THR A 92 -1.44 -7.83 -19.96
N ALA A 93 -1.62 -8.60 -21.04
CA ALA A 93 -0.79 -8.46 -22.24
C ALA A 93 -0.90 -7.06 -22.88
N GLY A 94 -2.09 -6.46 -22.85
CA GLY A 94 -2.32 -5.11 -23.35
C GLY A 94 -1.62 -4.05 -22.50
N PHE A 95 -1.72 -4.14 -21.17
CA PHE A 95 -1.02 -3.22 -20.25
C PHE A 95 0.50 -3.32 -20.39
N ALA A 96 1.03 -4.53 -20.54
CA ALA A 96 2.47 -4.75 -20.74
C ALA A 96 2.94 -4.14 -22.06
N ALA A 97 2.23 -4.40 -23.17
CA ALA A 97 2.55 -3.83 -24.48
C ALA A 97 2.49 -2.29 -24.49
N ALA A 98 1.63 -1.69 -23.66
CA ALA A 98 1.49 -0.25 -23.50
C ALA A 98 2.47 0.36 -22.48
N GLY A 99 3.30 -0.44 -21.81
CA GLY A 99 4.24 0.04 -20.79
C GLY A 99 3.56 0.57 -19.51
N GLN A 100 2.33 0.12 -19.23
CA GLN A 100 1.52 0.58 -18.10
C GLN A 100 1.71 -0.26 -16.82
N ILE A 101 2.48 -1.35 -16.92
CA ILE A 101 2.87 -2.22 -15.79
C ILE A 101 4.33 -2.61 -15.94
N VAL A 102 4.97 -2.91 -14.81
CA VAL A 102 6.37 -3.34 -14.73
C VAL A 102 6.45 -4.86 -14.47
N PRO A 103 7.51 -5.54 -14.95
CA PRO A 103 7.82 -6.90 -14.50
C PRO A 103 8.15 -6.91 -13.01
N LEU A 104 7.82 -8.01 -12.33
CA LEU A 104 8.10 -8.22 -10.89
C LEU A 104 8.96 -9.48 -10.64
N ASP A 105 9.43 -10.13 -11.71
CA ASP A 105 10.24 -11.35 -11.75
C ASP A 105 11.75 -11.09 -11.84
#